data_AF-A0A1B1C5J8-F1
#
_entry.id   AF-A0A1B1C5J8-F1
#
_cell.length_a   1.000
_cell.length_b   1.000
_cell.length_c   1.000
_cell.angle_alpha   90.00
_cell.angle_beta   90.00
_cell.angle_gamma   90.00
#
_symmetry.space_group_name_H-M   'P 1'
#
loop_
_entity.id
_entity.type
_entity.pdbx_description
1 polymer ?
#
loop_
_entity_poly.entity_id
_entity_poly.type
_entity_poly.pdbx_seq_one_letter_code
_entity_poly.pdbx_strand_id
1 'polypeptide(L)'
;MEAHPDLSDERRNALLQSLTAVGLSKPIGYLPLYTIEKFLRLSPEALADDAAKRGLATVQFDAAACCIKSGALYAYHRQALASVLQENAATVRAAGLPLDPDEFVSQIATVWFEEQHLAYPVIAAAFGDKA
;
A
#
# COMPACT_ATOMS: atom_id res chain seq x y z
N MET A 1 -1.04 1.91 -33.26
CA MET A 1 -1.41 0.79 -32.36
C MET A 1 -0.14 0.43 -31.62
N GLU A 2 0.10 1.11 -30.51
CA GLU A 2 1.33 0.94 -29.71
C GLU A 2 1.29 -0.47 -29.10
N ALA A 3 2.27 -1.31 -29.45
CA ALA A 3 2.45 -2.62 -28.84
C ALA A 3 2.82 -2.41 -27.37
N HIS A 4 1.86 -2.54 -26.47
CA HIS A 4 2.16 -2.60 -25.04
C HIS A 4 3.03 -3.84 -24.81
N PRO A 5 4.28 -3.70 -24.34
CA PRO A 5 5.11 -4.87 -24.10
C PRO A 5 4.46 -5.68 -22.98
N ASP A 6 4.08 -6.92 -23.31
CA ASP A 6 3.62 -7.87 -22.32
C ASP A 6 4.75 -8.00 -21.28
N LEU A 7 4.46 -7.71 -20.00
CA LEU A 7 5.49 -7.79 -18.96
C LEU A 7 6.01 -9.23 -18.88
N SER A 8 7.33 -9.38 -18.74
CA SER A 8 7.92 -10.69 -18.45
C SER A 8 7.35 -11.24 -17.14
N ASP A 9 7.31 -12.56 -17.02
CA ASP A 9 6.82 -13.24 -15.82
C ASP A 9 7.60 -12.82 -14.56
N GLU A 10 8.90 -12.55 -14.68
CA GLU A 10 9.72 -11.99 -13.59
C GLU A 10 9.20 -10.64 -13.10
N ARG A 11 8.81 -9.73 -14.00
CA ARG A 11 8.27 -8.42 -13.63
C ARG A 11 6.88 -8.54 -13.02
N ARG A 12 6.04 -9.45 -13.52
CA ARG A 12 4.72 -9.74 -12.92
C ARG A 12 4.89 -10.28 -11.50
N ASN A 13 5.81 -11.21 -11.30
CA ASN A 13 6.11 -11.76 -9.98
C ASN A 13 6.64 -10.70 -9.02
N ALA A 14 7.53 -9.80 -9.47
CA ALA A 14 8.02 -8.70 -8.64
C ALA A 14 6.89 -7.74 -8.19
N LEU A 15 5.94 -7.43 -9.09
CA LEU A 15 4.77 -6.60 -8.75
C LEU A 15 3.88 -7.29 -7.72
N LEU A 16 3.58 -8.58 -7.92
CA LEU A 16 2.82 -9.38 -6.95
C LEU A 16 3.55 -9.47 -5.61
N GLN A 17 4.88 -9.59 -5.63
CA GLN A 17 5.70 -9.67 -4.44
C GLN A 17 5.53 -8.46 -3.54
N SER A 18 5.23 -7.28 -4.08
CA SER A 18 4.97 -6.09 -3.28
C SER A 18 3.79 -6.26 -2.31
N LEU A 19 2.70 -6.91 -2.75
CA LEU A 19 1.54 -7.24 -1.91
C LEU A 19 1.73 -8.54 -1.13
N THR A 20 2.37 -9.55 -1.71
CA THR A 20 2.56 -10.83 -1.00
C THR A 20 3.58 -10.73 0.13
N ALA A 21 4.52 -9.78 0.08
CA ALA A 21 5.46 -9.52 1.16
C ALA A 21 4.85 -8.78 2.37
N VAL A 22 3.62 -8.28 2.27
CA VAL A 22 2.95 -7.60 3.39
C VAL A 22 2.80 -8.54 4.58
N GLY A 23 3.19 -8.07 5.75
CA GLY A 23 3.26 -8.84 6.98
C GLY A 23 3.93 -8.06 8.11
N LEU A 24 4.60 -8.76 9.03
CA LEU A 24 5.19 -8.14 10.22
C LEU A 24 6.32 -7.14 9.91
N SER A 25 7.17 -7.44 8.93
CA SER A 25 8.32 -6.58 8.56
C SER A 25 7.99 -5.53 7.50
N LYS A 26 6.86 -5.70 6.78
CA LYS A 26 6.34 -4.75 5.80
C LYS A 26 4.85 -4.56 6.07
N PRO A 27 4.49 -3.65 6.98
CA PRO A 27 3.12 -3.50 7.42
C PRO A 27 2.12 -3.12 6.33
N ILE A 28 2.52 -2.39 5.29
CA ILE A 28 1.65 -1.92 4.20
C ILE A 28 2.26 -2.25 2.83
N GLY A 29 1.40 -2.55 1.86
CA GLY A 29 1.72 -2.55 0.44
C GLY A 29 0.51 -2.07 -0.37
N TYR A 30 0.76 -1.62 -1.60
CA TYR A 30 -0.32 -1.32 -2.54
C TYR A 30 0.05 -1.75 -3.96
N LEU A 31 -0.97 -1.95 -4.79
CA LEU A 31 -0.84 -2.00 -6.24
C LEU A 31 -1.89 -1.12 -6.92
N PRO A 32 -1.53 -0.34 -7.94
CA PRO A 32 -2.48 0.36 -8.79
C PRO A 32 -3.46 -0.62 -9.45
N LEU A 33 -4.75 -0.27 -9.54
CA LEU A 33 -5.77 -1.15 -10.15
C LEU A 33 -5.45 -1.47 -11.61
N TYR A 34 -4.95 -0.48 -12.35
CA TYR A 34 -4.48 -0.68 -13.73
C TYR A 34 -3.41 -1.78 -13.82
N THR A 35 -2.50 -1.82 -12.85
CA THR A 35 -1.45 -2.84 -12.80
C THR A 35 -2.02 -4.23 -12.53
N ILE A 36 -2.97 -4.34 -11.60
CA ILE A 36 -3.63 -5.59 -11.28
C ILE A 36 -4.35 -6.15 -12.52
N GLU A 37 -5.15 -5.33 -13.17
CA GLU A 37 -6.00 -5.76 -14.28
C GLU A 37 -5.21 -5.99 -15.58
N LYS A 38 -4.34 -5.05 -15.96
CA LYS A 38 -3.68 -5.08 -17.28
C LYS A 38 -2.42 -5.92 -17.30
N PHE A 39 -1.66 -5.89 -16.22
CA PHE A 39 -0.33 -6.51 -16.20
C PHE A 39 -0.33 -7.86 -15.49
N LEU A 40 -1.06 -7.97 -14.38
CA LEU A 40 -1.18 -9.23 -13.64
C LEU A 40 -2.34 -10.09 -14.16
N ARG A 41 -3.28 -9.52 -14.91
CA ARG A 41 -4.49 -10.19 -15.40
C ARG A 41 -5.28 -10.86 -14.27
N LEU A 42 -5.27 -10.23 -13.10
CA LEU A 42 -6.04 -10.62 -11.91
C LEU A 42 -7.14 -9.60 -11.66
N SER A 43 -8.08 -9.92 -10.78
CA SER A 43 -9.03 -8.95 -10.26
C SER A 43 -8.56 -8.39 -8.91
N PRO A 44 -8.82 -7.10 -8.62
CA PRO A 44 -8.55 -6.52 -7.30
C PRO A 44 -9.24 -7.30 -6.17
N GLU A 45 -10.45 -7.79 -6.41
CA GLU A 45 -11.23 -8.56 -5.44
C GLU A 45 -10.55 -9.89 -5.09
N ALA A 46 -10.01 -10.60 -6.08
CA ALA A 46 -9.30 -11.85 -5.84
C ALA A 46 -8.04 -11.65 -5.00
N LEU A 47 -7.29 -10.57 -5.27
CA LEU A 47 -6.13 -10.19 -4.46
C LEU A 47 -6.54 -9.78 -3.05
N ALA A 48 -7.68 -9.11 -2.89
CA ALA A 48 -8.22 -8.74 -1.60
C ALA A 48 -8.61 -9.97 -0.78
N ASP A 49 -9.28 -10.95 -1.39
CA ASP A 49 -9.64 -12.22 -0.77
C ASP A 49 -8.40 -13.02 -0.33
N ASP A 50 -7.37 -13.06 -1.17
CA ASP A 50 -6.12 -13.76 -0.86
C ASP A 50 -5.34 -13.08 0.28
N ALA A 51 -5.36 -11.75 0.35
CA ALA A 51 -4.82 -11.01 1.48
C ALA A 51 -5.63 -11.29 2.77
N ALA A 52 -6.96 -11.32 2.68
CA ALA A 52 -7.83 -11.62 3.81
C ALA A 52 -7.61 -13.04 4.37
N LYS A 53 -7.41 -14.04 3.50
CA LYS A 53 -7.04 -15.42 3.91
C LYS A 53 -5.72 -15.49 4.69
N ARG A 54 -4.85 -14.49 4.51
CA ARG A 54 -3.57 -14.35 5.23
C ARG A 54 -3.71 -13.50 6.51
N GLY A 55 -4.92 -13.08 6.87
CA GLY A 55 -5.19 -12.23 8.04
C GLY A 55 -4.87 -10.75 7.82
N LEU A 56 -4.71 -10.31 6.57
CA LEU A 56 -4.46 -8.91 6.23
C LEU A 56 -5.77 -8.15 6.04
N ALA A 57 -5.73 -6.86 6.34
CA ALA A 57 -6.78 -5.92 5.96
C ALA A 57 -6.54 -5.43 4.53
N THR A 58 -7.62 -5.09 3.83
CA THR A 58 -7.55 -4.51 2.49
C THR A 58 -8.54 -3.37 2.34
N VAL A 59 -8.15 -2.40 1.51
CA VAL A 59 -9.03 -1.30 1.10
C VAL A 59 -8.69 -0.92 -0.33
N GLN A 60 -9.73 -0.73 -1.13
CA GLN A 60 -9.61 -0.27 -2.50
C GLN A 60 -10.07 1.18 -2.60
N PHE A 61 -9.23 2.02 -3.18
CA PHE A 61 -9.58 3.38 -3.53
C PHE A 61 -9.70 3.50 -5.04
N ASP A 62 -10.73 4.19 -5.49
CA ASP A 62 -10.87 4.56 -6.90
C ASP A 62 -9.94 5.73 -7.28
N ALA A 63 -9.97 6.11 -8.55
CA ALA A 63 -9.17 7.22 -9.07
C ALA A 63 -9.58 8.60 -8.52
N ALA A 64 -10.81 8.75 -8.01
CA ALA A 64 -11.30 10.00 -7.45
C ALA A 64 -10.93 10.14 -5.97
N ALA A 65 -10.70 9.02 -5.28
CA ALA A 65 -10.41 8.94 -3.86
C ALA A 65 -8.92 8.69 -3.54
N CYS A 66 -8.03 8.64 -4.53
CA CYS A 66 -6.61 8.36 -4.33
C CYS A 66 -5.71 9.21 -5.24
N CYS A 67 -4.47 9.47 -4.81
CA CYS A 67 -3.46 10.15 -5.65
C CYS A 67 -3.02 9.32 -6.87
N ILE A 68 -3.43 8.06 -6.97
CA ILE A 68 -3.10 7.16 -8.07
C ILE A 68 -4.21 7.24 -9.12
N LYS A 69 -3.86 7.64 -10.35
CA LYS A 69 -4.83 7.88 -11.44
C LYS A 69 -5.75 6.71 -11.78
N SER A 70 -5.33 5.49 -11.49
CA SER A 70 -6.15 4.28 -11.71
C SER A 70 -6.92 3.85 -10.47
N GLY A 71 -6.76 4.52 -9.33
CA GLY A 71 -7.01 3.94 -8.03
C GLY A 71 -5.95 2.89 -7.66
N ALA A 72 -6.06 2.35 -6.44
CA ALA A 72 -5.19 1.30 -5.95
C ALA A 72 -5.86 0.41 -4.92
N LEU A 73 -5.39 -0.84 -4.85
CA LEU A 73 -5.67 -1.78 -3.77
C LEU A 73 -4.52 -1.70 -2.76
N TYR A 74 -4.85 -1.41 -1.50
CA TYR A 74 -3.94 -1.50 -0.38
C TYR A 74 -4.19 -2.80 0.38
N ALA A 75 -3.11 -3.43 0.82
CA ALA A 75 -3.14 -4.52 1.79
C ALA A 75 -2.20 -4.19 2.95
N TYR A 76 -2.63 -4.47 4.17
CA TYR A 76 -1.86 -4.11 5.35
C TYR A 76 -2.13 -5.01 6.56
N HIS A 77 -1.11 -5.17 7.39
CA HIS A 77 -1.18 -5.92 8.63
C HIS A 77 -1.49 -4.98 9.79
N ARG A 78 -2.76 -4.91 10.22
CA ARG A 78 -3.25 -3.96 11.24
C ARG A 78 -2.37 -3.86 12.48
N GLN A 79 -2.01 -5.00 13.08
CA GLN A 79 -1.23 -5.00 14.32
C GLN A 79 0.21 -4.50 14.12
N ALA A 80 0.91 -4.97 13.09
CA ALA A 80 2.25 -4.50 12.77
C ALA A 80 2.27 -3.02 12.40
N LEU A 81 1.26 -2.55 11.66
CA LEU A 81 1.12 -1.13 11.35
C LEU A 81 0.88 -0.32 12.62
N ALA A 82 -0.03 -0.76 13.50
CA ALA A 82 -0.25 -0.10 14.78
C ALA A 82 1.03 -0.01 15.61
N SER A 83 1.86 -1.06 15.66
CA SER A 83 3.17 -1.01 16.33
C SER A 83 4.08 0.08 15.75
N VAL A 84 4.24 0.13 14.42
CA VAL A 84 5.06 1.17 13.76
C VAL A 84 4.53 2.58 14.07
N LEU A 85 3.22 2.78 14.00
CA LEU A 85 2.60 4.07 14.30
C LEU A 85 2.79 4.49 15.75
N GLN A 86 2.69 3.55 16.70
CA GLN A 86 2.90 3.83 18.12
C GLN A 86 4.37 4.10 18.46
N GLU A 87 5.30 3.33 17.89
CA GLU A 87 6.74 3.56 18.05
C GLU A 87 7.16 4.95 17.54
N ASN A 88 6.46 5.45 16.52
CA ASN A 88 6.68 6.76 15.93
C ASN A 88 5.62 7.80 16.32
N ALA A 89 4.91 7.61 17.43
CA ALA A 89 3.70 8.38 17.74
C ALA A 89 3.92 9.90 17.80
N ALA A 90 5.10 10.36 18.24
CA ALA A 90 5.44 11.77 18.26
C ALA A 90 5.49 12.35 16.84
N THR A 91 6.17 11.67 15.92
CA THR A 91 6.28 12.05 14.51
C THR A 91 4.93 11.96 13.80
N VAL A 92 4.17 10.89 14.04
CA VAL A 92 2.81 10.71 13.49
C VAL A 92 1.90 11.88 13.88
N ARG A 93 1.86 12.23 15.18
CA ARG A 93 1.05 13.35 15.66
C ARG A 93 1.54 14.70 15.14
N ALA A 94 2.86 14.93 15.12
CA ALA A 94 3.44 16.16 14.60
C ALA A 94 3.16 16.35 13.10
N ALA A 95 3.07 15.26 12.34
CA ALA A 95 2.70 15.25 10.94
C ALA A 95 1.17 15.33 10.70
N GLY A 96 0.35 15.37 11.75
CA GLY A 96 -1.11 15.41 11.63
C GLY A 96 -1.71 14.12 11.08
N LEU A 97 -1.05 12.98 11.29
CA LEU A 97 -1.50 11.66 10.86
C LEU A 97 -2.19 10.90 12.00
N PRO A 98 -3.15 10.01 11.69
CA PRO A 98 -3.84 9.20 12.68
C PRO A 98 -2.94 8.05 13.14
N LEU A 99 -3.18 7.62 14.37
CA LEU A 99 -2.54 6.45 14.97
C LEU A 99 -3.33 5.17 14.73
N ASP A 100 -4.57 5.28 14.25
CA ASP A 100 -5.36 4.15 13.82
C ASP A 100 -4.88 3.64 12.45
N PRO A 101 -4.60 2.33 12.30
CA PRO A 101 -4.14 1.74 11.04
C PRO A 101 -5.04 2.00 9.84
N ASP A 102 -6.36 1.90 10.00
CA ASP A 102 -7.32 1.99 8.90
C ASP A 102 -7.44 3.46 8.44
N GLU A 103 -7.51 4.40 9.40
CA GLU A 103 -7.47 5.84 9.11
C GLU A 103 -6.14 6.26 8.48
N PHE A 104 -5.02 5.71 8.95
CA PHE A 104 -3.70 6.03 8.41
C PHE A 104 -3.57 5.63 6.95
N VAL A 105 -3.99 4.41 6.60
CA VAL A 105 -4.00 3.93 5.21
C VAL A 105 -4.87 4.83 4.33
N SER A 106 -6.05 5.22 4.82
CA SER A 106 -6.94 6.15 4.10
C SER A 106 -6.28 7.50 3.84
N GLN A 107 -5.60 8.07 4.83
CA GLN A 107 -4.92 9.36 4.68
C GLN A 107 -3.73 9.29 3.72
N ILE A 108 -2.90 8.25 3.78
CA ILE A 108 -1.76 8.11 2.86
C ILE A 108 -2.16 7.72 1.44
N ALA A 109 -3.36 7.17 1.24
CA ALA A 109 -3.90 6.92 -0.08
C ALA A 109 -4.44 8.20 -0.75
N THR A 110 -4.98 9.12 0.05
CA THR A 110 -5.67 10.34 -0.42
C THR A 110 -4.74 11.54 -0.51
N VAL A 111 -3.63 11.56 0.22
CA VAL A 111 -2.69 12.69 0.30
C VAL A 111 -1.32 12.30 -0.25
N TRP A 112 -0.78 13.14 -1.13
CA TRP A 112 0.59 13.01 -1.62
C TRP A 112 1.58 13.62 -0.61
N PHE A 113 2.47 12.78 -0.08
CA PHE A 113 3.52 13.21 0.84
C PHE A 113 4.87 13.28 0.11
N GLU A 114 5.47 14.46 0.04
CA GLU A 114 6.83 14.62 -0.47
C GLU A 114 7.88 14.04 0.49
N GLU A 115 9.06 13.67 -0.02
CA GLU A 115 10.14 13.06 0.77
C GLU A 115 10.62 13.93 1.95
N GLN A 116 10.50 15.24 1.79
CA GLN A 116 10.87 16.26 2.78
C GLN A 116 9.75 16.53 3.81
N HIS A 117 8.60 15.88 3.68
CA HIS A 117 7.51 15.98 4.65
C HIS A 117 7.84 15.22 5.94
N LEU A 118 7.44 15.76 7.10
CA LEU A 118 7.67 15.14 8.41
C LEU A 118 7.09 13.71 8.55
N ALA A 119 6.07 13.40 7.77
CA ALA A 119 5.45 12.07 7.71
C ALA A 119 6.31 11.01 7.01
N TYR A 120 7.19 11.43 6.09
CA TYR A 120 7.82 10.52 5.14
C TYR A 120 8.59 9.38 5.82
N PRO A 121 9.38 9.60 6.90
CA PRO A 121 10.07 8.51 7.58
C PRO A 121 9.13 7.42 8.13
N VAL A 122 7.95 7.82 8.63
CA VAL A 122 6.96 6.85 9.16
C VAL A 122 6.29 6.08 8.03
N ILE A 123 5.97 6.78 6.92
CA ILE A 123 5.41 6.14 5.73
C ILE A 123 6.40 5.11 5.18
N ALA A 124 7.68 5.49 5.01
CA ALA A 124 8.75 4.59 4.57
C ALA A 124 8.87 3.35 5.47
N ALA A 125 8.92 3.55 6.80
CA ALA A 125 8.95 2.45 7.77
C ALA A 125 7.73 1.52 7.64
N ALA A 126 6.54 2.06 7.40
CA ALA A 126 5.33 1.28 7.18
C ALA A 126 5.35 0.45 5.88
N PHE A 127 6.12 0.89 4.87
CA PHE A 127 6.36 0.14 3.64
C PHE A 127 7.54 -0.85 3.72
N GLY A 128 8.16 -0.98 4.91
CA GLY A 128 9.29 -1.88 5.15
C GLY A 128 10.63 -1.33 4.68
N ASP A 129 10.69 -0.04 4.32
CA ASP A 129 11.96 0.63 4.06
C ASP A 129 12.65 0.92 5.39
N LYS A 130 13.95 0.63 5.45
CA LYS A 130 14.74 0.98 6.62
C LYS A 130 14.96 2.50 6.62
N ALA A 131 14.52 3.15 7.70
CA ALA A 131 14.95 4.51 8.02
C ALA A 131 16.47 4.58 8.23
#